data_AF-A0A0W7W9F4-F1
#
_entry.id   AF-A0A0W7W9F4-F1
#
_cell.length_a   1.000
_cell.length_b   1.000
_cell.length_c   1.000
_cell.angle_alpha   90.00
_cell.angle_beta   90.00
_cell.angle_gamma   90.00
#
_symmetry.space_group_name_H-M   'P 1'
#
loop_
_entity.id
_entity.type
_entity.pdbx_description
1 polymer ?
#
loop_
_entity_poly.entity_id
_entity_poly.type
_entity_poly.pdbx_seq_one_letter_code
_entity_poly.pdbx_strand_id
1 'polypeptide(L)'
;MTDESSRNKQLANQMQVWAAIALIIGVVGGAFLPNLALFFRPNIQEAWQVIQPIGSLLSQFALPLAAALLVGAIVLRQMPDRSQES
;
A
#
# COMPACT_ATOMS: atom_id res chain seq x y z
N MET A 1 -7.07 32.54 -2.45
CA MET A 1 -5.88 31.92 -1.82
C MET A 1 -6.29 30.62 -1.12
N THR A 2 -6.68 29.57 -1.86
CA THR A 2 -7.27 28.34 -1.26
C THR A 2 -6.77 27.01 -1.87
N ASP A 3 -5.93 27.03 -2.90
CA ASP A 3 -5.66 25.80 -3.67
C ASP A 3 -4.51 24.94 -3.16
N GLU A 4 -3.49 25.47 -2.50
CA GLU A 4 -2.35 24.65 -2.07
C GLU A 4 -2.65 23.81 -0.82
N SER A 5 -3.27 24.42 0.19
CA SER A 5 -3.68 23.72 1.43
C SER A 5 -4.67 22.59 1.16
N SER A 6 -5.63 22.83 0.25
CA SER A 6 -6.63 21.83 -0.16
C SER A 6 -6.01 20.70 -0.99
N ARG A 7 -5.04 21.02 -1.87
CA ARG A 7 -4.28 20.05 -2.67
C ARG A 7 -3.38 19.14 -1.81
N ASN A 8 -2.70 19.70 -0.80
CA ASN A 8 -1.86 18.91 0.12
C ASN A 8 -2.70 17.96 0.98
N LYS A 9 -3.87 18.39 1.44
CA LYS A 9 -4.84 17.53 2.15
C LYS A 9 -5.41 16.42 1.27
N GLN A 10 -5.73 16.73 0.01
CA GLN A 10 -6.17 15.71 -0.96
C GLN A 10 -5.07 14.68 -1.25
N LEU A 11 -3.83 15.12 -1.49
CA LEU A 11 -2.70 14.24 -1.71
C LEU A 11 -2.42 13.34 -0.50
N ALA A 12 -2.48 13.89 0.72
CA ALA A 12 -2.31 13.11 1.94
C ALA A 12 -3.41 12.04 2.11
N ASN A 13 -4.67 12.37 1.80
CA ASN A 13 -5.76 11.39 1.80
C ASN A 13 -5.56 10.32 0.73
N GLN A 14 -5.11 10.71 -0.47
CA GLN A 14 -4.82 9.77 -1.54
C GLN A 14 -3.68 8.82 -1.16
N MET A 15 -2.62 9.33 -0.52
CA MET A 15 -1.53 8.50 0.01
C MET A 15 -2.00 7.52 1.08
N GLN A 16 -2.91 7.93 1.97
CA GLN A 16 -3.51 7.02 2.96
C GLN A 16 -4.33 5.90 2.31
N VAL A 17 -5.10 6.22 1.28
CA VAL A 17 -5.86 5.22 0.51
C VAL A 17 -4.90 4.24 -0.17
N TRP A 18 -3.84 4.73 -0.81
CA TRP A 18 -2.81 3.86 -1.40
C TRP A 18 -2.06 3.02 -0.37
N ALA A 19 -1.80 3.56 0.82
CA ALA A 19 -1.20 2.80 1.92
C ALA A 19 -2.11 1.65 2.35
N ALA A 20 -3.41 1.92 2.50
CA ALA A 20 -4.40 0.89 2.83
C ALA A 20 -4.50 -0.18 1.73
N ILE A 21 -4.52 0.22 0.46
CA ILE A 21 -4.53 -0.71 -0.68
C ILE A 21 -3.28 -1.57 -0.69
N ALA A 22 -2.09 -0.98 -0.55
CA ALA A 22 -0.82 -1.71 -0.51
C ALA A 22 -0.80 -2.74 0.62
N LEU A 23 -1.32 -2.37 1.80
CA LEU A 23 -1.41 -3.24 2.96
C LEU A 23 -2.40 -4.41 2.71
N ILE A 24 -3.57 -4.12 2.13
CA ILE A 24 -4.54 -5.15 1.74
C ILE A 24 -3.93 -6.11 0.71
N ILE A 25 -3.26 -5.59 -0.32
CA ILE A 25 -2.58 -6.42 -1.34
C ILE A 25 -1.47 -7.25 -0.70
N GLY A 26 -0.71 -6.70 0.25
CA GLY A 26 0.32 -7.45 0.97
C GLY A 26 -0.24 -8.59 1.81
N VAL A 27 -1.32 -8.34 2.54
CA VAL A 27 -1.95 -9.33 3.42
C VAL A 27 -2.68 -10.40 2.61
N VAL A 28 -3.48 -10.00 1.61
CA VAL A 28 -4.19 -10.94 0.73
C VAL A 28 -3.19 -11.70 -0.16
N GLY A 29 -2.21 -10.97 -0.70
CA GLY A 29 -1.07 -11.47 -1.48
C GLY A 29 -0.25 -12.53 -0.76
N GLY A 30 0.16 -12.22 0.47
CA GLY A 30 1.08 -13.04 1.25
C GLY A 30 0.42 -14.12 2.09
N ALA A 31 -0.77 -13.89 2.62
CA ALA A 31 -1.44 -14.84 3.52
C ALA A 31 -2.57 -15.60 2.83
N PHE A 32 -3.30 -14.98 1.90
CA PHE A 32 -4.53 -15.58 1.35
C PHE A 32 -4.29 -16.41 0.08
N LEU A 33 -3.39 -15.98 -0.81
CA LEU A 33 -2.99 -16.76 -1.99
C LEU A 33 -2.44 -18.15 -1.64
N PRO A 34 -1.52 -18.29 -0.64
CA PRO A 34 -1.09 -19.56 -0.06
C PRO A 34 -2.22 -20.52 0.32
N ASN A 35 -3.28 -19.98 0.93
CA ASN A 35 -4.40 -20.77 1.41
C ASN A 35 -5.40 -21.13 0.30
N LEU A 36 -5.60 -20.24 -0.68
CA LEU A 36 -6.49 -20.50 -1.82
C LEU A 36 -6.01 -21.66 -2.69
N ALA A 37 -4.70 -21.82 -2.91
CA ALA A 37 -4.22 -22.94 -3.71
C ALA A 37 -4.18 -24.28 -2.97
N LEU A 38 -4.27 -24.31 -1.64
CA LEU A 38 -4.56 -25.55 -0.93
C LEU A 38 -6.00 -26.02 -1.22
N PHE A 39 -6.90 -25.08 -1.54
CA PHE A 39 -8.29 -25.36 -1.89
C PHE A 39 -8.44 -25.84 -3.35
N PHE A 40 -7.65 -25.31 -4.28
CA PHE A 40 -7.61 -25.76 -5.66
C PHE A 40 -6.55 -26.87 -5.84
N ARG A 41 -7.03 -28.12 -5.85
CA ARG A 41 -6.33 -29.42 -6.08
C ARG A 41 -4.98 -29.39 -6.86
N PRO A 42 -4.13 -30.44 -6.68
CA PRO A 42 -2.72 -30.52 -7.10
C PRO A 42 -2.38 -30.34 -8.59
N ASN A 43 -3.34 -30.14 -9.49
CA ASN A 43 -3.06 -29.95 -10.92
C ASN A 43 -2.50 -28.55 -11.26
N ILE A 44 -2.24 -27.73 -10.23
CA ILE A 44 -1.78 -26.33 -10.34
C ILE A 44 -0.36 -26.19 -9.73
N GLN A 45 0.32 -27.31 -9.46
CA GLN A 45 1.61 -27.35 -8.77
C GLN A 45 2.69 -26.49 -9.49
N GLU A 46 2.63 -26.41 -10.82
CA GLU A 46 3.52 -25.57 -11.63
C GLU A 46 3.21 -24.07 -11.46
N ALA A 47 1.94 -23.67 -11.49
CA ALA A 47 1.59 -22.28 -11.24
C ALA A 47 1.84 -21.89 -9.76
N TRP A 48 1.85 -22.86 -8.85
CA TRP A 48 2.18 -22.64 -7.45
C TRP A 48 3.63 -22.23 -7.22
N GLN A 49 4.56 -22.84 -7.94
CA GLN A 49 5.98 -22.48 -7.88
C GLN A 49 6.23 -21.03 -8.30
N VAL A 50 5.35 -20.47 -9.14
CA VAL A 50 5.41 -19.07 -9.58
C VAL A 50 4.69 -18.14 -8.61
N ILE A 51 3.53 -18.54 -8.07
CA ILE A 51 2.70 -17.70 -7.19
C ILE A 51 3.31 -17.53 -5.79
N GLN A 52 3.92 -18.57 -5.23
CA GLN A 52 4.47 -18.52 -3.87
C GLN A 52 5.57 -17.45 -3.68
N PRO A 53 6.60 -17.34 -4.54
CA PRO A 53 7.60 -16.29 -4.40
C PRO A 53 7.02 -14.89 -4.63
N ILE A 54 6.01 -14.75 -5.50
CA ILE A 54 5.32 -13.47 -5.73
C ILE A 54 4.57 -13.03 -4.45
N GLY A 55 3.83 -13.93 -3.81
CA GLY A 55 3.15 -13.63 -2.54
C GLY A 55 4.13 -13.27 -1.41
N SER A 56 5.26 -13.98 -1.34
CA SER A 56 6.34 -13.67 -0.38
C SER A 56 6.95 -12.29 -0.62
N LEU A 57 7.27 -11.95 -1.87
CA LEU A 57 7.79 -10.63 -2.22
C LEU A 57 6.76 -9.54 -1.90
N LEU A 58 5.50 -9.73 -2.30
CA LEU A 58 4.44 -8.76 -2.03
C LEU A 58 4.28 -8.49 -0.53
N SER A 59 4.32 -9.51 0.32
CA SER A 59 4.23 -9.32 1.77
C SER A 59 5.46 -8.63 2.39
N GLN A 60 6.67 -8.93 1.90
CA GLN A 60 7.89 -8.27 2.35
C GLN A 60 7.94 -6.78 1.99
N PHE A 61 7.40 -6.41 0.82
CA PHE A 61 7.41 -5.01 0.37
C PHE A 61 6.17 -4.21 0.77
N ALA A 62 5.02 -4.85 1.00
CA ALA A 62 3.78 -4.15 1.33
C ALA A 62 3.83 -3.41 2.67
N LEU A 63 4.40 -4.03 3.71
CA LEU A 63 4.56 -3.42 5.03
C LEU A 63 5.42 -2.14 5.00
N PRO A 64 6.66 -2.17 4.47
CA PRO A 64 7.48 -0.97 4.37
C PRO A 64 6.90 0.07 3.40
N LEU A 65 6.24 -0.34 2.31
CA LEU A 65 5.57 0.58 1.39
C LEU A 65 4.38 1.29 2.06
N ALA A 66 3.55 0.57 2.80
CA ALA A 66 2.44 1.15 3.55
C ALA A 66 2.95 2.10 4.65
N ALA A 67 4.02 1.73 5.35
CA ALA A 67 4.67 2.60 6.33
C ALA A 67 5.21 3.89 5.69
N ALA A 68 5.89 3.79 4.55
CA ALA A 68 6.41 4.96 3.83
C ALA A 68 5.29 5.91 3.35
N LEU A 69 4.18 5.35 2.85
CA LEU A 69 3.02 6.14 2.42
C LEU A 69 2.30 6.81 3.59
N LEU A 70 2.19 6.13 4.74
CA LEU A 70 1.63 6.72 5.96
C LEU A 70 2.50 7.86 6.49
N VAL A 71 3.81 7.67 6.54
CA VAL A 71 4.76 8.72 6.95
C VAL A 71 4.70 9.90 5.98
N GLY A 72 4.68 9.66 4.67
CA GLY A 72 4.52 10.70 3.66
C GLY A 72 3.22 11.50 3.83
N ALA A 73 2.11 10.83 4.12
CA ALA A 73 0.83 11.49 4.40
C ALA A 73 0.87 12.36 5.68
N ILE A 74 1.55 11.89 6.73
CA ILE A 74 1.73 12.66 7.97
C ILE A 74 2.59 13.89 7.72
N VAL A 75 3.71 13.74 6.99
CA VAL A 75 4.61 14.84 6.65
C VAL A 75 3.88 15.91 5.83
N LEU A 76 3.12 15.50 4.80
CA LEU A 76 2.32 16.43 3.99
C LEU A 76 1.26 17.19 4.80
N ARG A 77 0.68 16.55 5.83
CA ARG A 77 -0.28 17.20 6.74
C ARG A 77 0.37 18.16 7.73
N GLN A 78 1.65 17.97 8.04
CA GLN A 78 2.40 18.80 8.98
C GLN A 78 3.15 19.95 8.31
N MET A 79 3.27 19.96 6.97
CA MET A 79 3.89 21.10 6.26
C MET A 79 3.05 22.36 6.50
N PRO A 80 3.61 23.40 7.14
CA PRO A 80 2.91 24.65 7.36
C PRO A 80 2.66 25.34 6.02
N ASP A 81 1.44 25.87 5.83
CA ASP A 81 1.07 26.66 4.66
C ASP A 81 2.00 27.89 4.57
N ARG A 82 2.98 27.85 3.65
CA ARG A 82 3.87 28.99 3.32
C ARG A 82 3.12 30.21 2.77
N SER A 83 1.82 30.10 2.53
CA SER A 83 0.96 31.17 2.03
C SER A 83 0.56 32.20 3.10
N GLN A 84 1.08 32.12 4.33
CA GLN A 84 0.84 33.14 5.38
C GLN A 84 1.96 34.19 5.50
N GLU A 85 3.01 34.14 4.66
CA GLU A 85 4.15 35.07 4.71
C GLU A 85 4.14 36.19 3.64
N SER A 86 3.05 36.41 2.90
CA SER A 86 2.95 37.50 1.91
C SER A 86 1.93 38.58 2.27
#